data_AF-A0A8H7G146-F1
#
_entry.id   AF-A0A8H7G146-F1
#
_cell.length_a   1.000
_cell.length_b   1.000
_cell.length_c   1.000
_cell.angle_alpha   90.00
_cell.angle_beta   90.00
_cell.angle_gamma   90.00
#
_symmetry.space_group_name_H-M   'P 1'
#
loop_
_entity.id
_entity.type
_entity.pdbx_description
1 polymer ?
#
loop_
_entity_poly.entity_id
_entity_poly.type
_entity_poly.pdbx_seq_one_letter_code
_entity_poly.pdbx_strand_id
1 'polypeptide(L)'
;MEVLSQEFYDIQKAGAALEIMSAERLKGDNACKQLAYYVKDVRDMTTVDLEDPKSMRLVTGKSSSNGPEEAVLRIQGVLFKIILPPKRKSMGRNSDSARFLEQSITLIGCGSAKFNSAVNGIFNIAEFLSRHIPVMSPWLPATSEGQIQVNIGNRLFTRQREANQHESMPVDQSIDPFGSLSNLAGKDYVHTDDNVVRYFKLIKDQSGTDCYTPTSSNQFKPGDIVEAQCSFVVLPTRSGQNSMKLVLRALTMLDESFSKAAHIAGWKKAQSPDSPVTSRSYPGRLRRRVGYDEDETADSLMDDINKRVKFMDVEDLSGDPNSGRGR
;
A
#
# COMPACT_ATOMS: atom_id res chain seq x y z
N MET A 1 -16.70 9.64 -2.24
CA MET A 1 -15.62 9.01 -1.46
C MET A 1 -16.27 7.88 -0.64
N GLU A 2 -16.97 6.96 -1.33
CA GLU A 2 -17.52 5.74 -0.75
C GLU A 2 -16.49 4.65 -0.99
N VAL A 3 -15.61 4.45 -0.02
CA VAL A 3 -14.44 3.58 -0.24
C VAL A 3 -14.73 2.14 0.19
N LEU A 4 -15.70 1.95 1.09
CA LEU A 4 -16.28 0.65 1.45
C LEU A 4 -17.80 0.81 1.50
N SER A 5 -18.46 0.84 0.35
CA SER A 5 -19.92 0.77 0.36
C SER A 5 -20.32 -0.61 0.89
N GLN A 6 -21.21 -0.63 1.89
CA GLN A 6 -21.78 -1.88 2.44
C GLN A 6 -22.49 -2.71 1.37
N GLU A 7 -22.79 -2.11 0.22
CA GLU A 7 -23.46 -2.76 -0.90
C GLU A 7 -22.68 -3.95 -1.47
N PHE A 8 -21.34 -3.90 -1.50
CA PHE A 8 -20.52 -4.96 -2.08
C PHE A 8 -19.48 -5.55 -1.13
N TYR A 9 -19.08 -4.79 -0.10
CA TYR A 9 -18.06 -5.24 0.83
C TYR A 9 -18.69 -5.94 2.04
N ASP A 10 -18.40 -7.24 2.21
CA ASP A 10 -18.89 -8.04 3.34
C ASP A 10 -18.11 -7.70 4.62
N ILE A 11 -18.54 -6.62 5.28
CA ILE A 11 -17.89 -6.08 6.48
C ILE A 11 -17.89 -7.07 7.64
N GLN A 12 -18.93 -7.91 7.76
CA GLN A 12 -19.06 -8.88 8.84
C GLN A 12 -18.07 -10.02 8.67
N LYS A 13 -17.98 -10.61 7.47
CA LYS A 13 -16.98 -11.67 7.22
C LYS A 13 -15.55 -11.14 7.28
N ALA A 14 -15.30 -9.94 6.79
CA ALA A 14 -13.98 -9.30 6.92
C ALA A 14 -13.62 -9.08 8.40
N GLY A 15 -14.56 -8.63 9.23
CA GLY A 15 -14.37 -8.48 10.67
C GLY A 15 -14.07 -9.81 11.38
N ALA A 16 -14.78 -10.89 11.02
CA ALA A 16 -14.52 -12.22 11.57
C ALA A 16 -13.15 -12.77 11.15
N ALA A 17 -12.76 -12.60 9.88
CA ALA A 17 -11.43 -12.98 9.39
C ALA A 17 -10.32 -12.19 10.09
N LEU A 18 -10.52 -10.87 10.24
CA LEU A 18 -9.60 -10.00 10.99
C LEU A 18 -9.45 -10.47 12.44
N GLU A 19 -10.53 -10.85 13.13
CA GLU A 19 -10.46 -11.34 14.50
C GLU A 19 -9.59 -12.59 14.62
N ILE A 20 -9.78 -13.57 13.72
CA ILE A 20 -8.99 -14.81 13.68
C ILE A 20 -7.51 -14.49 13.43
N MET A 21 -7.22 -13.73 12.39
CA MET A 21 -5.86 -13.33 12.01
C MET A 21 -5.16 -12.53 13.12
N SER A 22 -5.88 -11.68 13.84
CA SER A 22 -5.33 -10.91 14.96
C SER A 22 -5.07 -11.81 16.17
N ALA A 23 -5.97 -12.76 16.45
CA ALA A 23 -5.81 -13.70 17.55
C ALA A 23 -4.62 -14.64 17.36
N GLU A 24 -4.34 -15.08 16.12
CA GLU A 24 -3.15 -15.89 15.81
C GLU A 24 -1.85 -15.16 16.12
N ARG A 25 -1.77 -13.87 15.82
CA ARG A 25 -0.58 -13.04 16.06
C ARG A 25 -0.30 -12.73 17.53
N LEU A 26 -1.29 -12.91 18.39
CA LEU A 26 -1.14 -12.80 19.84
C LEU A 26 -0.61 -14.10 20.48
N LYS A 27 -0.28 -15.11 19.69
CA LYS A 27 0.33 -16.36 20.15
C LYS A 27 1.86 -16.29 20.03
N GLY A 28 2.55 -17.00 20.92
CA GLY A 28 4.00 -17.17 20.89
C GLY A 28 4.80 -15.90 21.20
N ASP A 29 6.08 -15.94 20.85
CA ASP A 29 7.08 -14.95 21.29
C ASP A 29 6.88 -13.56 20.69
N ASN A 30 6.15 -13.46 19.56
CA ASN A 30 5.87 -12.18 18.91
C ASN A 30 4.62 -11.47 19.46
N ALA A 31 3.94 -12.04 20.46
CA ALA A 31 2.75 -11.43 21.06
C ALA A 31 3.06 -10.04 21.65
N CYS A 32 4.24 -9.86 22.25
CA CYS A 32 4.68 -8.56 22.79
C CYS A 32 4.87 -7.48 21.72
N LYS A 33 4.94 -7.83 20.43
CA LYS A 33 5.00 -6.84 19.34
C LYS A 33 3.61 -6.35 18.92
N GLN A 34 2.53 -6.96 19.42
CA GLN A 34 1.16 -6.59 19.07
C GLN A 34 0.64 -5.50 20.00
N LEU A 35 -0.01 -4.48 19.44
CA LEU A 35 -0.61 -3.41 20.24
C LEU A 35 -1.68 -3.94 21.23
N ALA A 36 -2.39 -4.99 20.83
CA ALA A 36 -3.37 -5.65 21.69
C ALA A 36 -2.76 -6.33 22.94
N TYR A 37 -1.43 -6.49 23.00
CA TYR A 37 -0.74 -6.97 24.21
C TYR A 37 -0.71 -5.91 25.33
N TYR A 38 -0.64 -4.63 24.97
CA TYR A 38 -0.44 -3.50 25.89
C TYR A 38 -1.75 -2.96 26.48
N VAL A 39 -2.83 -3.76 26.48
CA VAL A 39 -4.14 -3.38 27.07
C VAL A 39 -4.10 -3.27 28.59
N LYS A 40 -3.15 -3.95 29.24
CA LYS A 40 -3.05 -3.97 30.71
C LYS A 40 -1.93 -3.09 31.24
N ASP A 41 -0.79 -3.07 30.56
CA ASP A 41 0.41 -2.41 31.06
C ASP A 41 1.36 -2.05 29.91
N VAL A 42 2.06 -0.93 30.05
CA VAL A 42 3.09 -0.44 29.14
C VAL A 42 4.43 -0.60 29.85
N ARG A 43 4.95 -1.83 29.82
CA ARG A 43 6.25 -2.18 30.43
C ARG A 43 7.39 -2.03 29.43
N ASP A 44 8.58 -1.81 29.98
CA ASP A 44 9.85 -1.84 29.25
C ASP A 44 9.95 -0.80 28.11
N MET A 45 9.16 0.27 28.20
CA MET A 45 9.21 1.40 27.28
C MET A 45 9.65 2.67 27.99
N THR A 46 10.34 3.53 27.26
CA THR A 46 10.71 4.88 27.70
C THR A 46 10.68 5.84 26.50
N THR A 47 11.06 7.10 26.72
CA THR A 47 11.10 8.12 25.69
C THR A 47 12.50 8.66 25.49
N VAL A 48 12.85 8.96 24.24
CA VAL A 48 14.10 9.66 23.89
C VAL A 48 13.73 10.99 23.24
N ASP A 49 14.33 12.06 23.74
CA ASP A 49 14.28 13.40 23.13
C ASP A 49 15.24 13.47 21.94
N LEU A 50 14.73 13.93 20.81
CA LEU A 50 15.48 14.27 19.62
C LEU A 50 15.32 15.76 19.36
N GLU A 51 16.42 16.47 19.06
CA GLU A 51 16.40 17.93 18.82
C GLU A 51 16.16 18.29 17.35
N ASP A 52 16.54 17.40 16.40
CA ASP A 52 16.52 17.67 14.96
C ASP A 52 15.74 16.59 14.18
N PRO A 53 14.43 16.75 13.93
CA PRO A 53 13.53 17.78 14.47
C PRO A 53 13.07 17.47 15.90
N LYS A 54 12.78 18.52 16.68
CA LYS A 54 12.30 18.42 18.06
C LYS A 54 11.13 17.46 18.20
N SER A 55 11.37 16.31 18.79
CA SER A 55 10.39 15.24 18.96
C SER A 55 10.79 14.30 20.09
N MET A 56 9.80 13.67 20.72
CA MET A 56 10.02 12.57 21.66
C MET A 56 9.59 11.27 21.00
N ARG A 57 10.44 10.24 21.02
CA ARG A 57 10.11 8.92 20.46
C ARG A 57 10.00 7.87 21.54
N LEU A 58 8.99 7.01 21.42
CA LEU A 58 8.86 5.84 22.27
C LEU A 58 9.89 4.78 21.84
N VAL A 59 10.61 4.23 22.81
CA VAL A 59 11.66 3.23 22.60
C VAL A 59 11.46 2.04 23.54
N THR A 60 11.89 0.86 23.13
CA THR A 60 11.89 -0.38 23.94
C THR A 60 13.27 -0.65 24.54
N GLY A 61 13.29 -1.07 25.81
CA GLY A 61 14.45 -1.72 26.44
C GLY A 61 15.59 -0.79 26.88
N LYS A 62 16.18 -1.15 28.03
CA LYS A 62 17.35 -0.50 28.66
C LYS A 62 18.56 -0.53 27.71
N SER A 63 19.36 0.54 27.70
CA SER A 63 20.61 0.72 26.94
C SER A 63 21.27 -0.61 26.57
N SER A 64 21.00 -1.12 25.38
CA SER A 64 21.88 -2.08 24.74
C SER A 64 23.21 -1.36 24.44
N SER A 65 24.28 -2.08 24.09
CA SER A 65 25.53 -1.43 23.64
C SER A 65 25.33 -0.46 22.47
N ASN A 66 24.22 -0.61 21.75
CA ASN A 66 23.86 0.17 20.56
C ASN A 66 22.82 1.26 20.84
N GLY A 67 22.48 1.51 22.12
CA GLY A 67 21.51 2.53 22.52
C GLY A 67 20.06 2.04 22.56
N PRO A 68 19.10 2.97 22.73
CA PRO A 68 17.67 2.65 22.77
C PRO A 68 17.12 2.33 21.38
N GLU A 69 16.27 1.30 21.28
CA GLU A 69 15.63 0.88 20.02
C GLU A 69 14.22 1.44 19.90
N GLU A 70 13.83 1.90 18.71
CA GLU A 70 12.48 2.42 18.46
C GLU A 70 11.40 1.36 18.76
N ALA A 71 10.37 1.75 19.52
CA ALA A 71 9.24 0.89 19.84
C ALA A 71 8.32 0.72 18.63
N VAL A 72 8.60 -0.27 17.78
CA VAL A 72 7.78 -0.61 16.61
C VAL A 72 6.79 -1.72 16.95
N LEU A 73 5.51 -1.35 17.05
CA LEU A 73 4.41 -2.26 17.41
C LEU A 73 3.48 -2.50 16.22
N ARG A 74 2.63 -3.52 16.33
CA ARG A 74 1.82 -4.05 15.22
C ARG A 74 0.34 -3.94 15.52
N ILE A 75 -0.45 -3.61 14.51
CA ILE A 75 -1.91 -3.61 14.53
C ILE A 75 -2.44 -4.17 13.23
N GLN A 76 -3.41 -5.07 13.32
CA GLN A 76 -4.13 -5.60 12.17
C GLN A 76 -5.41 -4.80 12.00
N GLY A 77 -5.85 -4.58 10.77
CA GLY A 77 -7.11 -3.88 10.47
C GLY A 77 -7.48 -3.96 9.00
N VAL A 78 -8.68 -3.48 8.68
CA VAL A 78 -9.12 -3.31 7.29
C VAL A 78 -8.73 -1.92 6.81
N LEU A 79 -8.11 -1.82 5.63
CA LEU A 79 -7.77 -0.53 5.01
C LEU A 79 -9.04 0.22 4.62
N PHE A 80 -9.29 1.35 5.28
CA PHE A 80 -10.44 2.22 4.99
C PHE A 80 -10.05 3.38 4.05
N LYS A 81 -8.93 4.03 4.31
CA LYS A 81 -8.37 5.09 3.45
C LYS A 81 -6.90 4.85 3.24
N ILE A 82 -6.43 5.19 2.04
CA ILE A 82 -5.05 4.96 1.62
C ILE A 82 -4.56 6.22 0.91
N ILE A 83 -3.45 6.74 1.38
CA ILE A 83 -2.66 7.77 0.75
C ILE A 83 -1.25 7.20 0.66
N LEU A 84 -0.96 6.39 -0.36
CA LEU A 84 0.36 5.80 -0.57
C LEU A 84 0.94 6.25 -1.92
N PRO A 85 2.27 6.34 -2.06
CA PRO A 85 2.92 6.58 -3.34
C PRO A 85 2.77 5.38 -4.28
N PRO A 86 2.95 5.51 -5.60
CA PRO A 86 3.02 6.75 -6.39
C PRO A 86 1.65 7.44 -6.51
N LYS A 87 1.61 8.75 -6.24
CA LYS A 87 0.42 9.58 -6.49
C LYS A 87 0.36 9.94 -7.98
N ARG A 88 -0.58 9.36 -8.73
CA ARG A 88 -0.75 9.59 -10.19
C ARG A 88 -1.25 11.00 -10.58
N LYS A 89 -1.56 11.88 -9.62
CA LYS A 89 -2.07 13.23 -9.94
C LYS A 89 -0.89 14.20 -10.07
N SER A 90 -0.90 15.01 -11.12
CA SER A 90 0.11 16.05 -11.37
C SER A 90 0.29 16.86 -10.09
N MET A 91 1.39 16.62 -9.38
CA MET A 91 1.72 17.45 -8.24
C MET A 91 2.04 18.83 -8.79
N GLY A 92 1.38 19.86 -8.25
CA GLY A 92 1.61 21.23 -8.68
C GLY A 92 3.10 21.56 -8.61
N ARG A 93 3.60 22.40 -9.52
CA ARG A 93 5.01 22.83 -9.63
C ARG A 93 5.56 23.58 -8.41
N ASN A 94 4.82 23.65 -7.31
CA ASN A 94 5.24 24.39 -6.12
C ASN A 94 6.14 23.49 -5.26
N SER A 95 7.43 23.85 -5.16
CA SER A 95 8.44 23.15 -4.34
C SER A 95 8.03 23.04 -2.87
N ASP A 96 7.18 23.96 -2.38
CA ASP A 96 6.72 23.93 -1.01
C ASP A 96 5.72 22.81 -0.71
N SER A 97 5.15 22.17 -1.74
CA SER A 97 4.20 21.06 -1.54
C SER A 97 4.85 19.78 -1.01
N ALA A 98 6.17 19.60 -1.19
CA ALA A 98 6.91 18.44 -0.71
C ALA A 98 6.83 18.26 0.82
N ARG A 99 6.78 19.36 1.60
CA ARG A 99 6.67 19.30 3.06
C ARG A 99 5.36 18.69 3.57
N PHE A 100 4.32 18.71 2.73
CA PHE A 100 2.99 18.22 3.07
C PHE A 100 2.76 16.82 2.48
N LEU A 101 3.75 16.25 1.80
CA LEU A 101 3.67 14.90 1.31
C LEU A 101 3.84 13.91 2.45
N GLU A 102 2.73 13.23 2.72
CA GLU A 102 2.69 12.08 3.58
C GLU A 102 2.23 10.85 2.81
N GLN A 103 2.63 9.71 3.37
CA GLN A 103 2.06 8.41 3.14
C GLN A 103 1.31 7.98 4.39
N SER A 104 0.00 7.76 4.27
CA SER A 104 -0.87 7.47 5.41
C SER A 104 -1.95 6.45 5.07
N ILE A 105 -2.35 5.71 6.08
CA ILE A 105 -3.44 4.75 6.03
C ILE A 105 -4.41 5.03 7.17
N THR A 106 -5.67 4.68 6.95
CA THR A 106 -6.69 4.62 7.99
C THR A 106 -7.15 3.18 8.11
N LEU A 107 -7.03 2.61 9.30
CA LEU A 107 -7.51 1.28 9.62
C LEU A 107 -8.84 1.33 10.37
N ILE A 108 -9.71 0.37 10.10
CA ILE A 108 -10.94 0.10 10.86
C ILE A 108 -10.99 -1.36 11.32
N GLY A 109 -11.76 -1.63 12.38
CA GLY A 109 -11.86 -2.95 12.99
C GLY A 109 -13.01 -3.82 12.51
N CYS A 110 -14.03 -3.26 11.84
CA CYS A 110 -15.19 -4.01 11.33
C CYS A 110 -15.86 -4.91 12.40
N GLY A 111 -15.89 -4.48 13.66
CA GLY A 111 -16.44 -5.26 14.79
C GLY A 111 -15.47 -6.23 15.47
N SER A 112 -14.20 -6.32 15.05
CA SER A 112 -13.18 -7.15 15.73
C SER A 112 -12.87 -6.64 17.14
N ALA A 113 -12.92 -7.56 18.11
CA ALA A 113 -12.55 -7.30 19.50
C ALA A 113 -11.03 -7.16 19.68
N LYS A 114 -10.22 -7.89 18.89
CA LYS A 114 -8.77 -7.70 18.88
C LYS A 114 -8.35 -6.34 18.32
N PHE A 115 -9.04 -5.84 17.30
CA PHE A 115 -8.82 -4.47 16.84
C PHE A 115 -9.08 -3.46 17.97
N ASN A 116 -10.21 -3.58 18.66
CA ASN A 116 -10.54 -2.72 19.80
C ASN A 116 -9.51 -2.84 20.93
N SER A 117 -8.99 -4.05 21.16
CA SER A 117 -7.88 -4.28 22.09
C SER A 117 -6.61 -3.56 21.66
N ALA A 118 -6.26 -3.57 20.38
CA ALA A 118 -5.13 -2.81 19.87
C ALA A 118 -5.32 -1.29 20.02
N VAL A 119 -6.54 -0.77 19.79
CA VAL A 119 -6.90 0.63 20.04
C VAL A 119 -6.73 0.98 21.52
N ASN A 120 -7.17 0.11 22.43
CA ASN A 120 -6.96 0.28 23.87
C ASN A 120 -5.45 0.25 24.24
N GLY A 121 -4.66 -0.58 23.56
CA GLY A 121 -3.20 -0.56 23.69
C GLY A 121 -2.58 0.79 23.29
N ILE A 122 -3.04 1.38 22.18
CA ILE A 122 -2.62 2.73 21.77
C ILE A 122 -3.02 3.77 22.82
N PHE A 123 -4.23 3.67 23.38
CA PHE A 123 -4.69 4.57 24.44
C PHE A 123 -3.81 4.47 25.69
N ASN A 124 -3.44 3.26 26.11
CA ASN A 124 -2.56 3.07 27.26
C ASN A 124 -1.16 3.62 27.02
N ILE A 125 -0.64 3.51 25.79
CA ILE A 125 0.63 4.15 25.41
C ILE A 125 0.50 5.68 25.47
N ALA A 126 -0.60 6.25 24.98
CA ALA A 126 -0.85 7.69 25.07
C ALA A 126 -0.93 8.16 26.52
N GLU A 127 -1.58 7.39 27.39
CA GLU A 127 -1.69 7.66 28.83
C GLU A 127 -0.36 7.48 29.56
N PHE A 128 0.46 6.52 29.14
CA PHE A 128 1.84 6.41 29.62
C PHE A 128 2.63 7.66 29.24
N LEU A 129 2.55 8.12 27.99
CA LEU A 129 3.25 9.31 27.51
C LEU A 129 2.76 10.60 28.19
N SER A 130 1.44 10.74 28.42
CA SER A 130 0.86 11.94 29.05
C SER A 130 1.36 12.16 30.49
N ARG A 131 1.75 11.08 31.18
CA ARG A 131 2.33 11.15 32.55
C ARG A 131 3.78 11.61 32.57
N HIS A 132 4.51 11.40 31.48
CA HIS A 132 5.93 11.75 31.36
C HIS A 132 6.15 13.06 30.61
N ILE A 133 5.20 13.46 29.76
CA ILE A 133 5.32 14.62 28.88
C ILE A 133 4.33 15.69 29.33
N PRO A 134 4.82 16.86 29.81
CA PRO A 134 3.93 17.92 30.25
C PRO A 134 3.10 18.46 29.08
N VAL A 135 1.85 18.81 29.38
CA VAL A 135 0.95 19.55 28.47
C VAL A 135 0.76 18.80 27.14
N MET A 136 0.38 17.52 27.22
CA MET A 136 0.04 16.68 26.07
C MET A 136 -1.47 16.68 25.80
N SER A 137 -1.87 16.89 24.54
CA SER A 137 -3.26 16.72 24.12
C SER A 137 -3.67 15.25 24.21
N PRO A 138 -4.90 14.93 24.67
CA PRO A 138 -5.35 13.55 24.73
C PRO A 138 -5.35 12.94 23.32
N TRP A 139 -4.86 11.71 23.21
CA TRP A 139 -5.03 10.95 21.98
C TRP A 139 -6.42 10.33 21.97
N LEU A 140 -7.16 10.59 20.90
CA LEU A 140 -8.48 10.03 20.66
C LEU A 140 -8.50 9.40 19.26
N PRO A 141 -9.02 8.17 19.10
CA PRO A 141 -9.24 7.63 17.79
C PRO A 141 -10.31 8.45 17.06
N ALA A 142 -10.19 8.54 15.73
CA ALA A 142 -11.24 9.15 14.94
C ALA A 142 -12.43 8.19 14.84
N THR A 143 -13.64 8.73 14.69
CA THR A 143 -14.84 7.92 14.47
C THR A 143 -15.54 8.43 13.22
N SER A 144 -15.91 7.54 12.31
CA SER A 144 -16.80 7.89 11.19
C SER A 144 -17.66 6.69 10.84
N GLU A 145 -18.94 6.96 10.57
CA GLU A 145 -19.95 5.94 10.29
C GLU A 145 -20.06 4.86 11.40
N GLY A 146 -19.88 5.27 12.66
CA GLY A 146 -19.90 4.37 13.82
C GLY A 146 -18.68 3.45 13.94
N GLN A 147 -17.69 3.56 13.05
CA GLN A 147 -16.45 2.78 13.08
C GLN A 147 -15.33 3.59 13.74
N ILE A 148 -14.59 2.95 14.64
CA ILE A 148 -13.33 3.46 15.18
C ILE A 148 -12.26 3.41 14.08
N GLN A 149 -11.55 4.51 13.90
CA GLN A 149 -10.54 4.71 12.86
C GLN A 149 -9.18 5.02 13.50
N VAL A 150 -8.16 4.27 13.08
CA VAL A 150 -6.77 4.51 13.47
C VAL A 150 -6.02 5.06 12.26
N ASN A 151 -5.57 6.31 12.36
CA ASN A 151 -4.77 6.96 11.33
C ASN A 151 -3.29 6.76 11.64
N ILE A 152 -2.54 6.22 10.68
CA ILE A 152 -1.09 5.96 10.80
C ILE A 152 -0.44 6.59 9.57
N GLY A 153 0.56 7.43 9.77
CA GLY A 153 1.16 8.17 8.66
C GLY A 153 2.64 8.41 8.85
N ASN A 154 3.36 8.57 7.74
CA ASN A 154 4.75 8.96 7.72
C ASN A 154 4.95 10.05 6.66
N ARG A 155 5.89 10.98 6.90
CA ARG A 155 6.27 11.96 5.89
C ARG A 155 7.07 11.25 4.80
N LEU A 156 6.86 11.65 3.56
CA LEU A 156 7.69 11.17 2.45
C LEU A 156 9.05 11.88 2.42
N PHE A 157 9.10 13.12 2.91
CA PHE A 157 10.33 13.91 2.93
C PHE A 157 10.48 14.74 4.20
N THR A 158 11.73 14.99 4.57
CA THR A 158 12.16 15.87 5.66
C THR A 158 12.89 17.07 5.05
N ARG A 159 12.83 18.26 5.68
CA ARG A 159 13.59 19.41 5.18
C ARG A 159 15.08 19.15 5.36
N GLN A 160 15.90 19.50 4.37
CA GLN A 160 17.36 19.29 4.41
C GLN A 160 18.00 19.80 5.71
N ARG A 161 17.61 21.00 6.16
CA ARG A 161 18.11 21.64 7.38
C ARG A 161 17.70 20.94 8.70
N GLU A 162 16.67 20.10 8.64
CA GLU A 162 16.14 19.30 9.76
C GLU A 162 16.67 17.86 9.70
N ALA A 163 17.40 17.51 8.64
CA ALA A 163 17.95 16.17 8.41
C ALA A 163 19.47 16.12 8.67
N ASN A 164 20.05 17.08 9.39
CA ASN A 164 21.50 17.22 9.55
C ASN A 164 22.18 16.00 10.18
N GLN A 165 21.42 15.17 10.91
CA GLN A 165 21.89 13.94 11.56
C GLN A 165 21.55 12.66 10.79
N HIS A 166 20.80 12.77 9.69
CA HIS A 166 20.29 11.64 8.92
C HIS A 166 20.94 11.55 7.55
N GLU A 167 21.29 10.33 7.14
CA GLU A 167 21.78 10.08 5.80
C GLU A 167 20.64 10.22 4.78
N SER A 168 20.89 10.93 3.68
CA SER A 168 19.95 11.00 2.57
C SER A 168 19.89 9.65 1.87
N MET A 169 18.71 9.04 1.87
CA MET A 169 18.44 7.81 1.15
C MET A 169 17.86 8.09 -0.24
N PRO A 170 18.24 7.32 -1.27
CA PRO A 170 17.56 7.37 -2.55
C PRO A 170 16.08 7.01 -2.41
N VAL A 171 15.22 7.74 -3.12
CA VAL A 171 13.79 7.40 -3.22
C VAL A 171 13.65 6.13 -4.07
N ASP A 172 13.05 5.08 -3.50
CA ASP A 172 12.91 3.79 -4.15
C ASP A 172 12.03 3.85 -5.42
N GLN A 173 12.41 3.14 -6.48
CA GLN A 173 11.64 3.11 -7.74
C GLN A 173 10.23 2.55 -7.58
N SER A 174 9.99 1.72 -6.56
CA SER A 174 8.66 1.19 -6.24
C SER A 174 7.68 2.27 -5.77
N ILE A 175 8.19 3.37 -5.19
CA ILE A 175 7.39 4.52 -4.74
C ILE A 175 7.46 5.70 -5.72
N ASP A 176 8.56 5.84 -6.46
CA ASP A 176 8.76 6.90 -7.46
C ASP A 176 9.22 6.38 -8.84
N PRO A 177 8.40 5.57 -9.53
CA PRO A 177 8.79 4.95 -10.80
C PRO A 177 9.06 5.95 -11.93
N PHE A 178 8.61 7.20 -11.78
CA PHE A 178 8.74 8.25 -12.79
C PHE A 178 9.64 9.42 -12.32
N GLY A 179 10.32 9.30 -11.18
CA GLY A 179 11.16 10.37 -10.61
C GLY A 179 10.40 11.63 -10.20
N SER A 180 9.07 11.60 -10.16
CA SER A 180 8.22 12.77 -9.91
C SER A 180 8.25 13.22 -8.45
N LEU A 181 8.38 12.29 -7.50
CA LEU A 181 8.51 12.62 -6.08
C LEU A 181 9.89 13.23 -5.81
N SER A 182 10.94 12.63 -6.38
CA SER A 182 12.32 13.10 -6.29
C SER A 182 12.47 14.50 -6.89
N ASN A 183 11.89 14.73 -8.07
CA ASN A 183 11.87 16.05 -8.70
C ASN A 183 11.12 17.09 -7.86
N LEU A 184 10.04 16.70 -7.16
CA LEU A 184 9.30 17.63 -6.31
C LEU A 184 10.07 17.99 -5.03
N ALA A 185 10.80 17.04 -4.45
CA ALA A 185 11.63 17.28 -3.28
C ALA A 185 12.72 18.33 -3.57
N GLY A 186 13.27 18.33 -4.78
CA GLY A 186 14.27 19.31 -5.20
C GLY A 186 15.53 19.25 -4.32
N LYS A 187 16.01 20.41 -3.89
CA LYS A 187 17.20 20.54 -3.01
C LYS A 187 16.85 20.80 -1.54
N ASP A 188 15.61 21.16 -1.27
CA ASP A 188 15.18 21.63 0.05
C ASP A 188 14.69 20.48 0.95
N TYR A 189 14.44 19.31 0.35
CA TYR A 189 13.85 18.15 1.01
C TYR A 189 14.63 16.88 0.67
N VAL A 190 14.80 16.02 1.67
CA VAL A 190 15.47 14.73 1.57
C VAL A 190 14.58 13.61 2.05
N HIS A 191 14.79 12.43 1.50
CA HIS A 191 14.20 11.18 1.99
C HIS A 191 15.24 10.54 2.92
N THR A 192 14.87 10.25 4.16
CA THR A 192 15.76 9.61 5.14
C THR A 192 15.22 8.26 5.56
N ASP A 193 16.00 7.51 6.34
CA ASP A 193 15.56 6.26 6.97
C ASP A 193 14.24 6.41 7.73
N ASP A 194 14.04 7.58 8.35
CA ASP A 194 12.82 7.91 9.07
C ASP A 194 11.58 8.05 8.16
N ASN A 195 11.78 8.36 6.88
CA ASN A 195 10.71 8.50 5.89
C ASN A 195 10.34 7.17 5.22
N VAL A 196 11.13 6.11 5.42
CA VAL A 196 10.92 4.81 4.75
C VAL A 196 9.72 4.08 5.34
N VAL A 197 8.85 3.59 4.45
CA VAL A 197 7.81 2.61 4.77
C VAL A 197 8.07 1.36 3.94
N ARG A 198 8.17 0.21 4.61
CA ARG A 198 8.36 -1.08 3.93
C ARG A 198 7.03 -1.74 3.63
N TYR A 199 6.91 -2.35 2.46
CA TYR A 199 5.69 -3.01 2.03
C TYR A 199 5.93 -4.51 1.82
N PHE A 200 5.06 -5.34 2.38
CA PHE A 200 5.16 -6.79 2.30
C PHE A 200 3.83 -7.44 1.90
N LYS A 201 3.92 -8.67 1.40
CA LYS A 201 2.81 -9.61 1.30
C LYS A 201 3.13 -10.84 2.13
N LEU A 202 2.19 -11.23 2.97
CA LEU A 202 2.26 -12.48 3.70
C LEU A 202 1.88 -13.63 2.77
N ILE A 203 2.75 -14.62 2.67
CA ILE A 203 2.54 -15.84 1.89
C ILE A 203 2.85 -17.01 2.81
N LYS A 204 2.06 -18.09 2.74
CA LYS A 204 2.42 -19.34 3.41
C LYS A 204 3.33 -20.15 2.51
N ASP A 205 4.48 -20.59 3.02
CA ASP A 205 5.35 -21.50 2.29
C ASP A 205 4.76 -22.92 2.22
N GLN A 206 5.49 -23.85 1.61
CA GLN A 206 5.05 -25.25 1.46
C GLN A 206 4.84 -25.96 2.81
N SER A 207 5.48 -25.48 3.88
CA SER A 207 5.34 -25.99 5.25
C SER A 207 4.18 -25.34 6.03
N GLY A 208 3.51 -24.35 5.43
CA GLY A 208 2.47 -23.56 6.08
C GLY A 208 3.01 -22.41 6.95
N THR A 209 4.32 -22.16 6.90
CA THR A 209 4.99 -21.10 7.66
C THR A 209 4.82 -19.74 6.97
N ASP A 210 4.60 -18.72 7.78
CA ASP A 210 4.45 -17.34 7.35
C ASP A 210 5.75 -16.77 6.76
N CYS A 211 5.73 -16.40 5.48
CA CYS A 211 6.82 -15.76 4.74
C CYS A 211 6.42 -14.36 4.30
N TYR A 212 7.28 -13.37 4.57
CA TYR A 212 7.06 -11.97 4.20
C TYR A 212 7.85 -11.65 2.94
N THR A 213 7.13 -11.42 1.84
CA THR A 213 7.74 -11.08 0.55
C THR A 213 7.62 -9.58 0.28
N PRO A 214 8.70 -8.87 -0.09
CA PRO A 214 8.61 -7.46 -0.47
C PRO A 214 7.60 -7.23 -1.60
N THR A 215 6.86 -6.13 -1.54
CA THR A 215 5.87 -5.76 -2.57
C THR A 215 5.84 -4.25 -2.80
N SER A 216 5.06 -3.79 -3.78
CA SER A 216 4.84 -2.37 -4.04
C SER A 216 3.61 -1.85 -3.28
N SER A 217 3.68 -0.61 -2.81
CA SER A 217 2.57 0.17 -2.26
C SER A 217 1.32 0.19 -3.16
N ASN A 218 1.48 0.06 -4.48
CA ASN A 218 0.37 0.01 -5.44
C ASN A 218 -0.54 -1.21 -5.29
N GLN A 219 -0.07 -2.27 -4.64
CA GLN A 219 -0.84 -3.51 -4.45
C GLN A 219 -1.96 -3.33 -3.42
N PHE A 220 -1.84 -2.35 -2.52
CA PHE A 220 -2.83 -2.12 -1.47
C PHE A 220 -4.05 -1.36 -2.00
N LYS A 221 -5.22 -1.83 -1.59
CA LYS A 221 -6.53 -1.28 -1.93
C LYS A 221 -7.38 -1.17 -0.67
N PRO A 222 -8.30 -0.20 -0.62
CA PRO A 222 -9.24 -0.19 0.48
C PRO A 222 -10.07 -1.47 0.49
N GLY A 223 -10.32 -1.99 1.69
CA GLY A 223 -10.95 -3.28 1.93
C GLY A 223 -9.97 -4.44 2.10
N ASP A 224 -8.67 -4.22 1.90
CA ASP A 224 -7.68 -5.25 2.23
C ASP A 224 -7.53 -5.38 3.75
N ILE A 225 -7.37 -6.61 4.24
CA ILE A 225 -6.95 -6.89 5.60
C ILE A 225 -5.43 -6.83 5.64
N VAL A 226 -4.89 -6.00 6.52
CA VAL A 226 -3.46 -5.71 6.61
C VAL A 226 -2.94 -5.77 8.05
N GLU A 227 -1.63 -5.95 8.19
CA GLU A 227 -0.88 -5.63 9.41
C GLU A 227 -0.07 -4.36 9.15
N ALA A 228 -0.31 -3.32 9.95
CA ALA A 228 0.54 -2.14 10.00
C ALA A 228 1.54 -2.28 11.16
N GLN A 229 2.80 -1.95 10.88
CA GLN A 229 3.80 -1.72 11.91
C GLN A 229 3.95 -0.22 12.09
N CYS A 230 3.81 0.26 13.33
CA CYS A 230 3.88 1.67 13.66
C CYS A 230 4.72 1.92 14.91
N SER A 231 5.38 3.06 14.93
CA SER A 231 6.02 3.62 16.12
C SER A 231 5.28 4.87 16.60
N PHE A 232 5.72 5.41 17.73
CA PHE A 232 5.05 6.51 18.42
C PHE A 232 5.99 7.70 18.53
N VAL A 233 5.53 8.84 18.04
CA VAL A 233 6.24 10.12 18.15
C VAL A 233 5.33 11.15 18.82
N VAL A 234 5.90 11.95 19.71
CA VAL A 234 5.24 13.11 20.29
C VAL A 234 5.90 14.36 19.74
N LEU A 235 5.07 15.24 19.17
CA LEU A 235 5.52 16.45 18.49
C LEU A 235 4.95 17.69 19.18
N PRO A 236 5.74 18.77 19.33
CA PRO A 236 5.21 20.05 19.76
C PRO A 236 4.27 20.61 18.68
N THR A 237 3.12 21.12 19.12
CA THR A 237 2.12 21.75 18.26
C THR A 237 2.18 23.27 18.36
N ARG A 238 1.56 23.97 17.40
CA ARG A 238 1.50 25.44 17.40
C ARG A 238 0.75 26.02 18.60
N SER A 239 -0.13 25.26 19.24
CA SER A 239 -0.84 25.68 20.45
C SER A 239 0.01 25.58 21.72
N GLY A 240 1.28 25.16 21.60
CA GLY A 240 2.17 24.93 22.75
C GLY A 240 1.93 23.58 23.44
N GLN A 241 0.95 22.79 22.99
CA GLN A 241 0.71 21.43 23.50
C GLN A 241 1.54 20.41 22.72
N ASN A 242 1.80 19.26 23.34
CA ASN A 242 2.40 18.11 22.70
C ASN A 242 1.31 17.17 22.14
N SER A 243 1.53 16.59 20.95
CA SER A 243 0.56 15.66 20.34
C SER A 243 1.25 14.39 19.88
N MET A 244 0.72 13.24 20.32
CA MET A 244 1.17 11.93 19.87
C MET A 244 0.64 11.61 18.47
N LYS A 245 1.52 11.06 17.63
CA LYS A 245 1.21 10.50 16.32
C LYS A 245 1.78 9.10 16.17
N LEU A 246 1.11 8.29 15.37
CA LEU A 246 1.57 6.97 14.96
C LEU A 246 2.32 7.11 13.63
N VAL A 247 3.58 6.69 13.62
CA VAL A 247 4.43 6.72 12.42
C VAL A 247 4.36 5.38 11.72
N LEU A 248 3.98 5.37 10.43
CA LEU A 248 3.96 4.13 9.65
C LEU A 248 5.40 3.68 9.36
N ARG A 249 5.75 2.44 9.71
CA ARG A 249 7.06 1.82 9.46
C ARG A 249 7.00 0.70 8.45
N ALA A 250 5.95 -0.11 8.50
CA ALA A 250 5.71 -1.13 7.49
C ALA A 250 4.21 -1.43 7.32
N LEU A 251 3.86 -1.98 6.16
CA LEU A 251 2.52 -2.43 5.84
C LEU A 251 2.59 -3.79 5.16
N THR A 252 1.90 -4.78 5.73
CA THR A 252 1.87 -6.16 5.22
C THR A 252 0.46 -6.52 4.79
N MET A 253 0.30 -6.96 3.54
CA MET A 253 -0.94 -7.54 3.02
C MET A 253 -1.18 -8.91 3.65
N LEU A 254 -2.33 -9.10 4.31
CA LEU A 254 -2.71 -10.37 4.91
C LEU A 254 -3.75 -11.09 4.07
N ASP A 255 -4.78 -10.35 3.65
CA ASP A 255 -5.86 -10.89 2.84
C ASP A 255 -6.48 -9.79 1.95
N GLU A 256 -6.46 -10.04 0.65
CA GLU A 256 -7.01 -9.18 -0.40
C GLU A 256 -8.31 -9.77 -1.00
N SER A 257 -8.77 -10.93 -0.50
CA SER A 257 -9.92 -11.65 -1.07
C SER A 257 -11.22 -10.86 -0.94
N PHE A 258 -11.42 -10.15 0.18
CA PHE A 258 -12.60 -9.35 0.45
C PHE A 258 -12.73 -8.14 -0.49
N SER A 259 -11.65 -7.37 -0.66
CA SER A 259 -11.63 -6.23 -1.58
C SER A 259 -11.78 -6.69 -3.03
N LYS A 260 -11.14 -7.80 -3.42
CA LYS A 260 -11.28 -8.40 -4.75
C LYS A 260 -12.71 -8.84 -5.03
N ALA A 261 -13.35 -9.55 -4.09
CA ALA A 261 -14.73 -9.99 -4.24
C ALA A 261 -15.69 -8.78 -4.39
N ALA A 262 -15.51 -7.75 -3.56
CA ALA A 262 -16.31 -6.52 -3.64
C ALA A 262 -16.12 -5.79 -4.99
N HIS A 263 -14.89 -5.68 -5.49
CA HIS A 263 -14.62 -5.08 -6.79
C HIS A 263 -15.24 -5.89 -7.95
N ILE A 264 -15.17 -7.22 -7.90
CA ILE A 264 -15.79 -8.10 -8.91
C ILE A 264 -17.31 -7.95 -8.88
N ALA A 265 -17.93 -7.91 -7.70
CA ALA A 265 -19.37 -7.73 -7.55
C ALA A 265 -19.83 -6.36 -8.09
N GLY A 266 -19.13 -5.28 -7.73
CA GLY A 266 -19.40 -3.94 -8.24
C GLY A 266 -19.26 -3.85 -9.76
N TRP A 267 -18.24 -4.49 -10.34
CA TRP A 267 -18.06 -4.55 -11.79
C TRP A 267 -19.20 -5.31 -12.49
N LYS A 268 -19.64 -6.45 -11.93
CA LYS A 268 -20.79 -7.20 -12.45
C LYS A 268 -22.08 -6.38 -12.42
N LYS A 269 -22.34 -5.65 -11.34
CA LYS A 269 -23.52 -4.76 -11.25
C LYS A 269 -23.44 -3.62 -12.26
N ALA A 270 -22.27 -3.00 -12.45
CA ALA A 270 -22.11 -1.94 -13.44
C ALA A 270 -22.34 -2.40 -14.89
N GLN A 271 -22.27 -3.71 -15.16
CA GLN A 271 -22.60 -4.32 -16.46
C GLN A 271 -24.04 -4.79 -16.59
N SER A 272 -24.86 -4.71 -15.52
CA SER A 272 -26.25 -5.10 -15.61
C SER A 272 -27.02 -4.16 -16.55
N PRO A 273 -27.96 -4.67 -17.37
CA PRO A 273 -28.71 -3.86 -18.33
C PRO A 273 -29.52 -2.71 -17.67
N ASP A 274 -29.84 -2.85 -16.39
CA ASP A 274 -30.58 -1.84 -15.61
C ASP A 274 -29.68 -0.74 -15.00
N SER A 275 -28.36 -0.80 -15.17
CA SER A 275 -27.46 0.25 -14.68
C SER A 275 -27.50 1.47 -15.61
N PRO A 276 -27.63 2.71 -15.09
CA PRO A 276 -27.60 3.91 -15.91
C PRO A 276 -26.25 4.01 -16.64
N VAL A 277 -26.29 3.81 -17.96
CA VAL A 277 -25.10 3.82 -18.83
C VAL A 277 -24.48 5.21 -18.81
N THR A 278 -23.42 5.40 -18.03
CA THR A 278 -22.50 6.51 -18.24
C THR A 278 -21.49 6.08 -19.29
N SER A 279 -21.75 6.46 -20.55
CA SER A 279 -20.86 6.17 -21.68
C SER A 279 -19.51 6.86 -21.47
N ARG A 280 -18.53 6.17 -20.89
CA ARG A 280 -17.13 6.59 -20.99
C ARG A 280 -16.61 6.18 -22.37
N SER A 281 -16.56 7.15 -23.29
CA SER A 281 -15.82 7.03 -24.54
C SER A 281 -14.33 6.83 -24.22
N TYR A 282 -13.81 5.64 -24.44
CA TYR A 282 -12.37 5.39 -24.44
C TYR A 282 -11.81 5.70 -25.84
N PRO A 283 -10.81 6.60 -25.98
CA PRO A 283 -10.10 6.74 -27.24
C PRO A 283 -9.13 5.57 -27.39
N GLY A 284 -9.32 4.76 -28.43
CA GLY A 284 -8.39 3.72 -28.84
C GLY A 284 -8.95 2.31 -28.72
N ARG A 285 -9.17 1.68 -29.88
CA ARG A 285 -9.56 0.27 -29.99
C ARG A 285 -8.34 -0.60 -29.71
N LEU A 286 -8.19 -1.07 -28.47
CA LEU A 286 -7.16 -2.07 -28.15
C LEU A 286 -7.55 -3.40 -28.81
N ARG A 287 -6.81 -3.82 -29.85
CA ARG A 287 -6.98 -5.15 -30.44
C ARG A 287 -6.18 -6.16 -29.60
N ARG A 288 -6.84 -7.22 -29.14
CA ARG A 288 -6.19 -8.43 -28.60
C ARG A 288 -6.00 -9.42 -29.74
N ARG A 289 -4.83 -10.06 -29.82
CA ARG A 289 -4.74 -11.38 -30.45
C ARG A 289 -5.03 -12.41 -29.37
N VAL A 290 -5.98 -13.29 -29.62
CA VAL A 290 -6.27 -14.47 -28.78
C VAL A 290 -5.54 -15.62 -29.44
N GLY A 291 -4.59 -16.25 -28.74
CA GLY A 291 -3.88 -17.42 -29.25
C GLY A 291 -4.71 -18.68 -29.05
N TYR A 292 -5.65 -18.93 -29.97
CA TYR A 292 -6.24 -20.25 -30.25
C TYR A 292 -6.65 -20.38 -31.73
N ASP A 293 -6.17 -19.48 -32.59
CA ASP A 293 -6.21 -19.71 -34.03
C ASP A 293 -4.88 -20.39 -34.36
N GLU A 294 -4.95 -21.67 -34.71
CA GLU A 294 -3.86 -22.54 -35.21
C GLU A 294 -3.10 -23.36 -34.15
N ASP A 295 -3.77 -24.34 -33.53
CA ASP A 295 -3.14 -25.68 -33.46
C ASP A 295 -3.13 -26.24 -34.91
N GLU A 296 -2.29 -25.67 -35.76
CA GLU A 296 -2.03 -26.23 -37.08
C GLU A 296 -1.45 -27.63 -36.88
N THR A 297 -2.22 -28.64 -37.23
CA THR A 297 -1.68 -30.01 -37.30
C THR A 297 -0.53 -30.01 -38.29
N ALA A 298 0.51 -30.80 -38.01
CA ALA A 298 1.72 -30.89 -38.83
C ALA A 298 1.44 -31.16 -40.32
N ASP A 299 0.26 -31.73 -40.63
CA ASP A 299 -0.24 -31.98 -41.99
C ASP A 299 -0.55 -30.67 -42.76
N SER A 300 -1.05 -29.63 -42.08
CA SER A 300 -1.32 -28.30 -42.68
C SER A 300 -0.03 -27.61 -43.15
N LEU A 301 1.04 -27.76 -42.37
CA LEU A 301 2.34 -27.15 -42.66
C LEU A 301 3.00 -27.80 -43.89
N MET A 302 2.84 -29.11 -44.07
CA MET A 302 3.38 -29.85 -45.23
C MET A 302 2.65 -29.53 -46.53
N ASP A 303 1.33 -29.28 -46.49
CA ASP A 303 0.55 -28.89 -47.67
C ASP A 303 0.92 -27.49 -48.18
N ASP A 304 1.23 -26.56 -47.28
CA ASP A 304 1.65 -25.20 -47.65
C ASP A 304 3.11 -25.14 -48.15
N ILE A 305 3.98 -26.03 -47.64
CA ILE A 305 5.32 -26.23 -48.21
C ILE A 305 5.22 -26.81 -49.63
N ASN A 306 4.39 -27.83 -49.86
CA ASN A 306 4.20 -28.42 -51.19
C ASN A 306 3.56 -27.44 -52.20
N LYS A 307 2.68 -26.54 -51.76
CA LYS A 307 2.13 -25.47 -52.62
C LYS A 307 3.18 -24.43 -52.99
N ARG A 308 4.12 -24.11 -52.09
CA ARG A 308 5.20 -23.15 -52.36
C ARG A 308 6.30 -23.72 -53.25
N VAL A 309 6.59 -25.01 -53.18
CA VAL A 309 7.57 -25.66 -54.07
C VAL A 309 7.06 -25.76 -55.51
N LYS A 310 5.74 -25.86 -55.73
CA LYS A 310 5.13 -25.85 -57.08
C LYS A 310 5.21 -24.52 -57.84
N PHE A 311 5.56 -23.42 -57.17
CA PHE A 311 5.69 -22.10 -57.80
C PHE A 311 7.11 -21.74 -58.25
N MET A 312 8.09 -22.65 -58.10
CA MET A 312 9.48 -22.39 -58.48
C MET A 312 9.99 -23.15 -59.72
N ASP A 313 9.17 -23.96 -60.40
CA ASP A 313 9.54 -24.55 -61.69
C ASP A 313 8.32 -24.65 -62.62
N VAL A 314 8.16 -23.69 -63.55
CA VAL A 314 7.85 -23.87 -64.99
C VAL A 314 8.14 -22.54 -65.71
N GLU A 315 9.36 -22.46 -66.23
CA GLU A 315 9.78 -21.94 -67.54
C GLU A 315 8.87 -20.98 -68.35
N ASP A 316 9.45 -19.80 -68.65
CA ASP A 316 9.45 -19.19 -69.99
C ASP A 316 9.52 -20.27 -71.09
N LEU A 317 8.65 -20.22 -72.11
CA LEU A 317 8.97 -20.51 -73.53
C LEU A 317 7.69 -20.51 -74.42
N SER A 318 7.84 -19.94 -75.62
CA SER A 318 6.90 -19.75 -76.76
C SER A 318 5.98 -18.52 -76.68
N GLY A 319 6.09 -17.45 -77.50
CA GLY A 319 6.13 -17.37 -78.99
C GLY A 319 4.67 -17.25 -79.50
N ASP A 320 4.20 -16.36 -80.37
CA ASP A 320 4.77 -15.46 -81.39
C ASP A 320 3.60 -14.49 -81.87
N PRO A 321 3.45 -13.97 -83.12
CA PRO A 321 3.46 -12.53 -83.43
C PRO A 321 2.18 -11.96 -84.10
N ASN A 322 2.13 -10.64 -84.26
CA ASN A 322 1.47 -9.91 -85.37
C ASN A 322 -0.07 -9.95 -85.54
N SER A 323 -0.77 -8.90 -85.11
CA SER A 323 -1.88 -8.25 -85.84
C SER A 323 -2.10 -6.86 -85.21
N GLY A 324 -2.28 -5.72 -85.89
CA GLY A 324 -2.62 -5.46 -87.28
C GLY A 324 -3.78 -4.45 -87.35
N ARG A 325 -3.46 -3.15 -87.27
CA ARG A 325 -4.15 -1.96 -87.83
C ARG A 325 -5.67 -1.70 -87.67
N GLY A 326 -5.96 -0.42 -87.41
CA GLY A 326 -7.07 0.36 -87.97
C GLY A 326 -8.06 0.85 -86.91
N ARG A 327 -8.40 2.13 -86.75
CA ARG A 327 -8.16 3.38 -87.49
C ARG A 327 -8.11 4.52 -86.48
#